data_AF-A0A4Y8X4D8-F1
#
_entry.id   AF-A0A4Y8X4D8-F1
#
_cell.length_a   1.000
_cell.length_b   1.000
_cell.length_c   1.000
_cell.angle_alpha   90.00
_cell.angle_beta   90.00
_cell.angle_gamma   90.00
#
_symmetry.space_group_name_H-M   'P 1'
#
loop_
_entity.id
_entity.type
_entity.pdbx_description
1 polymer ?
#
loop_
_entity_poly.entity_id
_entity_poly.type
_entity_poly.pdbx_seq_one_letter_code
_entity_poly.pdbx_strand_id
1 'polypeptide(L)'
;MAPGTPDRTEERPPRAVRLRTGRTDFVVGGLDEAEQAEIARNWSRCSPEPLDGAHAAEPDLDRRTRPDQPWDDFHETLVYRATSRTIESGRGRDLMFHAACLADPATGAAVLLAAASGTGKTTATRRLGPHYAYLTDETAMVDVEDLSVTPYPKPLSLLQDGRRPKRQVSPDELGLGPDVPAVLRRVAVLDRERDAAEEDVAARAERMDLAEALVLLVPQTSSLAHLERGLVTLCRTLDRLGGVQRLVYAEAEDLRPVVDALLAAEPAPVEPEWEALDDAEIAASAGIAAGPAADDASGTARVHRAAADCGIELADGRLVLLMGQQLIILDGLGPALWLLLDTPRTAPELLAELTDLGPVPDGAPERLGEAVAALVQQGVVWQEDPRADAASAEDHRR
;
A
#
# COMPACT_ATOMS: atom_id res chain seq x y z
N MET A 1 12.33 59.92 -40.57
CA MET A 1 11.14 59.20 -40.10
C MET A 1 11.26 57.76 -40.57
N ALA A 2 11.94 56.93 -39.77
CA ALA A 2 12.00 55.50 -39.98
C ALA A 2 10.89 54.84 -39.13
N PRO A 3 10.20 53.80 -39.63
CA PRO A 3 9.07 53.20 -38.93
C PRO A 3 9.58 52.42 -37.71
N GLY A 4 8.87 52.59 -36.58
CA GLY A 4 9.19 51.95 -35.32
C GLY A 4 9.18 50.42 -35.43
N THR A 5 10.21 49.82 -34.85
CA THR A 5 10.31 48.38 -34.58
C THR A 5 9.10 47.96 -33.73
N PRO A 6 8.43 46.84 -34.04
CA PRO A 6 7.31 46.38 -33.22
C PRO A 6 7.84 46.05 -31.83
N ASP A 7 7.10 46.53 -30.83
CA ASP A 7 7.24 46.21 -29.42
C ASP A 7 7.38 44.68 -29.29
N ARG A 8 8.58 44.21 -28.94
CA ARG A 8 8.75 42.85 -28.47
C ARG A 8 7.99 42.81 -27.16
N THR A 9 6.78 42.24 -27.16
CA THR A 9 6.11 41.79 -25.95
C THR A 9 7.17 41.10 -25.11
N GLU A 10 7.55 41.72 -23.99
CA GLU A 10 8.42 41.09 -23.00
C GLU A 10 7.69 39.82 -22.58
N GLU A 11 8.11 38.67 -23.11
CA GLU A 11 7.66 37.37 -22.65
C GLU A 11 8.08 37.28 -21.18
N ARG A 12 7.13 37.61 -20.29
CA ARG A 12 7.32 37.46 -18.85
C ARG A 12 7.83 36.03 -18.61
N PRO A 13 8.89 35.86 -17.81
CA PRO A 13 9.46 34.55 -17.59
C PRO A 13 8.38 33.61 -17.03
N PRO A 14 8.33 32.35 -17.49
CA PRO A 14 7.35 31.38 -17.00
C PRO A 14 7.47 31.23 -15.49
N ARG A 15 6.33 31.18 -14.81
CA ARG A 15 6.26 31.10 -13.36
C ARG A 15 6.46 29.64 -12.90
N ALA A 16 7.04 29.47 -11.72
CA ALA A 16 7.19 28.18 -11.08
C ALA A 16 6.78 28.25 -9.61
N VAL A 17 6.39 27.12 -9.04
CA VAL A 17 6.01 26.97 -7.64
C VAL A 17 6.66 25.71 -7.08
N ARG A 18 7.31 25.84 -5.92
CA ARG A 18 7.73 24.71 -5.08
C ARG A 18 6.62 24.38 -4.09
N LEU A 19 6.31 23.10 -3.96
CA LEU A 19 5.33 22.55 -3.01
C LEU A 19 6.06 21.60 -2.08
N ARG A 20 5.79 21.67 -0.77
CA ARG A 20 6.24 20.67 0.20
C ARG A 20 5.28 19.48 0.19
N THR A 21 5.77 18.32 -0.23
CA THR A 21 4.99 17.09 -0.41
C THR A 21 5.56 15.98 0.45
N GLY A 22 5.01 15.79 1.64
CA GLY A 22 5.55 14.89 2.66
C GLY A 22 6.97 15.29 3.09
N ARG A 23 7.96 14.42 2.84
CA ARG A 23 9.36 14.65 3.21
C ARG A 23 10.22 15.28 2.09
N THR A 24 9.64 15.59 0.94
CA THR A 24 10.35 16.16 -0.22
C THR A 24 9.64 17.40 -0.74
N ASP A 25 10.30 18.11 -1.67
CA ASP A 25 9.69 19.16 -2.45
C ASP A 25 9.23 18.63 -3.83
N PHE A 26 8.28 19.33 -4.45
CA PHE A 26 7.82 19.12 -5.82
C PHE A 26 7.73 20.47 -6.53
N VAL A 27 8.38 20.61 -7.68
CA VAL A 27 8.45 21.85 -8.44
C VAL A 27 7.58 21.74 -9.69
N VAL A 28 6.62 22.66 -9.80
CA VAL A 28 5.78 22.84 -10.99
C VAL A 28 6.24 24.09 -11.72
N GLY A 29 6.55 23.96 -13.01
CA GLY A 29 7.04 25.06 -13.83
C GLY A 29 6.18 25.33 -15.05
N GLY A 30 6.45 26.44 -15.73
CA GLY A 30 5.80 26.77 -16.99
C GLY A 30 4.41 27.39 -16.86
N LEU A 31 4.06 27.88 -15.66
CA LEU A 31 2.72 28.34 -15.31
C LEU A 31 2.49 29.78 -15.76
N ASP A 32 1.24 30.11 -16.09
CA ASP A 32 0.79 31.49 -16.14
C ASP A 32 0.43 32.05 -14.73
N GLU A 33 -0.02 33.30 -14.67
CA GLU A 33 -0.36 33.97 -13.41
C GLU A 33 -1.61 33.40 -12.73
N ALA A 34 -2.62 32.99 -13.51
CA ALA A 34 -3.86 32.42 -12.98
C ALA A 34 -3.63 30.99 -12.46
N GLU A 35 -2.89 30.19 -13.22
CA GLU A 35 -2.50 28.82 -12.87
C GLU A 35 -1.62 28.80 -11.61
N GLN A 36 -0.63 29.71 -11.49
CA GLN A 36 0.18 29.86 -10.28
C GLN A 36 -0.69 30.23 -9.06
N ALA A 37 -1.61 31.18 -9.20
CA ALA A 37 -2.50 31.59 -8.12
C ALA A 37 -3.46 30.47 -7.70
N GLU A 38 -3.91 29.65 -8.65
CA GLU A 38 -4.75 28.49 -8.38
C GLU A 38 -4.00 27.38 -7.65
N ILE A 39 -2.76 27.06 -8.07
CA ILE A 39 -1.90 26.14 -7.32
C ILE A 39 -1.68 26.65 -5.89
N ALA A 40 -1.36 27.94 -5.72
CA ALA A 40 -1.14 28.52 -4.39
C ALA A 40 -2.37 28.42 -3.48
N ARG A 41 -3.59 28.56 -4.02
CA ARG A 41 -4.83 28.34 -3.25
C ARG A 41 -5.07 26.86 -2.95
N ASN A 42 -5.02 26.01 -3.97
CA ASN A 42 -5.42 24.60 -3.84
C ASN A 42 -4.44 23.82 -2.96
N TRP A 43 -3.16 24.15 -3.05
CA TRP A 43 -2.06 23.55 -2.29
C TRP A 43 -1.63 24.40 -1.09
N SER A 44 -2.49 25.28 -0.56
CA SER A 44 -2.16 26.21 0.54
C SER A 44 -1.47 25.54 1.73
N ARG A 45 -1.85 24.29 2.05
CA ARG A 45 -1.30 23.49 3.15
C ARG A 45 -0.02 22.73 2.82
N CYS A 46 0.42 22.76 1.57
CA CYS A 46 1.72 22.25 1.13
C CYS A 46 2.76 23.38 1.01
N SER A 47 2.58 24.51 1.72
CA SER A 47 3.53 25.63 1.78
C SER A 47 4.03 26.08 0.39
N PRO A 48 3.13 26.53 -0.50
CA PRO A 48 3.51 26.87 -1.88
C PRO A 48 4.44 28.09 -1.90
N GLU A 49 5.62 27.92 -2.48
CA GLU A 49 6.66 28.96 -2.60
C GLU A 49 6.87 29.31 -4.09
N PRO A 50 6.54 30.53 -4.52
CA PRO A 50 6.88 31.01 -5.87
C PRO A 50 8.40 31.00 -6.09
N LEU A 51 8.85 30.48 -7.23
CA LEU A 51 10.26 30.49 -7.61
C LEU A 51 10.53 31.51 -8.72
N ASP A 52 11.61 32.29 -8.56
CA ASP A 52 12.10 33.19 -9.60
C ASP A 52 12.81 32.42 -10.72
N GLY A 53 12.59 32.84 -11.98
CA GLY A 53 13.04 32.14 -13.19
C GLY A 53 14.54 31.91 -13.37
N ALA A 54 15.40 32.47 -12.50
CA ALA A 54 16.85 32.22 -12.48
C ALA A 54 17.27 31.04 -11.57
N HIS A 55 16.38 30.59 -10.67
CA HIS A 55 16.68 29.56 -9.65
C HIS A 55 15.80 28.31 -9.73
N ALA A 56 14.89 28.23 -10.71
CA ALA A 56 14.13 27.01 -10.93
C ALA A 56 15.07 25.94 -11.50
N ALA A 57 15.39 24.92 -10.69
CA ALA A 57 15.85 23.63 -11.20
C ALA A 57 14.85 23.09 -12.25
N GLU A 58 15.24 22.10 -13.05
CA GLU A 58 14.29 21.46 -13.98
C GLU A 58 13.01 21.05 -13.23
N PRO A 59 11.83 21.51 -13.65
CA PRO A 59 10.59 21.23 -12.93
C PRO A 59 10.21 19.76 -13.05
N ASP A 60 9.68 19.18 -11.98
CA ASP A 60 9.17 17.80 -11.95
C ASP A 60 7.92 17.62 -12.82
N LEU A 61 7.18 18.71 -12.97
CA LEU A 61 6.09 18.83 -13.92
C LEU A 61 6.12 20.20 -14.59
N ASP A 62 6.27 20.19 -15.92
CA ASP A 62 6.25 21.40 -16.74
C ASP A 62 4.91 21.52 -17.49
N ARG A 63 4.24 22.66 -17.33
CA ARG A 63 3.02 23.03 -18.06
C ARG A 63 3.30 23.26 -19.55
N ARG A 64 4.48 23.77 -19.91
CA ARG A 64 4.89 24.08 -21.30
C ARG A 64 5.01 22.85 -22.18
N THR A 65 5.31 21.69 -21.59
CA THR A 65 5.40 20.43 -22.35
C THR A 65 4.02 19.81 -22.61
N ARG A 66 2.94 20.46 -22.17
CA ARG A 66 1.55 19.98 -22.29
C ARG A 66 0.57 21.10 -22.68
N PRO A 67 0.90 21.98 -23.64
CA PRO A 67 0.17 23.24 -23.86
C PRO A 67 -1.33 23.03 -24.10
N ASP A 68 -1.70 21.98 -24.82
CA ASP A 68 -3.08 21.66 -25.20
C ASP A 68 -3.86 20.88 -24.13
N GLN A 69 -3.22 20.49 -23.02
CA GLN A 69 -3.91 19.77 -21.94
C GLN A 69 -4.83 20.75 -21.17
N PRO A 70 -6.11 20.42 -20.98
CA PRO A 70 -7.01 21.18 -20.11
C PRO A 70 -6.46 21.28 -18.68
N TRP A 71 -6.78 22.39 -18.00
CA TRP A 71 -6.25 22.67 -16.67
C TRP A 71 -6.57 21.57 -15.65
N ASP A 72 -7.82 21.11 -15.58
CA ASP A 72 -8.22 20.09 -14.61
C ASP A 72 -7.47 18.76 -14.81
N ASP A 73 -7.20 18.38 -16.07
CA ASP A 73 -6.40 17.20 -16.40
C ASP A 73 -4.92 17.37 -15.98
N PHE A 74 -4.37 18.57 -16.19
CA PHE A 74 -3.01 18.91 -15.76
C PHE A 74 -2.91 18.91 -14.23
N HIS A 75 -3.88 19.48 -13.54
CA HIS A 75 -3.88 19.56 -12.07
C HIS A 75 -4.10 18.18 -11.43
N GLU A 76 -4.93 17.31 -12.01
CA GLU A 76 -5.01 15.90 -11.60
C GLU A 76 -3.67 15.17 -11.81
N THR A 77 -2.98 15.43 -12.93
CA THR A 77 -1.63 14.89 -13.19
C THR A 77 -0.61 15.38 -12.16
N LEU A 78 -0.69 16.65 -11.75
CA LEU A 78 0.14 17.23 -10.70
C LEU A 78 -0.06 16.49 -9.38
N VAL A 79 -1.30 16.31 -8.94
CA VAL A 79 -1.61 15.55 -7.72
C VAL A 79 -1.02 14.15 -7.78
N TYR A 80 -1.26 13.43 -8.88
CA TYR A 80 -0.71 12.08 -9.07
C TYR A 80 0.82 12.05 -8.95
N ARG A 81 1.54 12.92 -9.67
CA ARG A 81 3.01 12.92 -9.65
C ARG A 81 3.59 13.34 -8.31
N ALA A 82 2.99 14.33 -7.65
CA ALA A 82 3.39 14.77 -6.33
C ALA A 82 3.22 13.66 -5.29
N THR A 83 2.10 12.92 -5.34
CA THR A 83 1.86 11.75 -4.50
C THR A 83 2.88 10.65 -4.78
N SER A 84 3.15 10.31 -6.05
CA SER A 84 4.18 9.31 -6.39
C SER A 84 5.56 9.69 -5.87
N ARG A 85 5.94 10.98 -5.95
CA ARG A 85 7.22 11.45 -5.40
C ARG A 85 7.26 11.37 -3.87
N THR A 86 6.14 11.65 -3.23
CA THR A 86 5.98 11.52 -1.77
C THR A 86 6.18 10.07 -1.34
N ILE A 87 5.56 9.12 -2.04
CA ILE A 87 5.73 7.67 -1.81
C ILE A 87 7.19 7.27 -2.00
N GLU A 88 7.83 7.72 -3.09
CA GLU A 88 9.24 7.40 -3.33
C GLU A 88 10.14 7.93 -2.21
N SER A 89 9.83 9.09 -1.63
CA SER A 89 10.61 9.68 -0.53
C SER A 89 10.55 8.88 0.79
N GLY A 90 9.51 8.07 0.99
CA GLY A 90 9.37 7.20 2.17
C GLY A 90 9.72 5.74 1.92
N ARG A 91 10.04 5.36 0.69
CA ARG A 91 10.33 3.98 0.28
C ARG A 91 11.50 3.41 1.09
N GLY A 92 11.29 2.22 1.65
CA GLY A 92 12.29 1.52 2.46
C GLY A 92 12.50 2.10 3.86
N ARG A 93 11.67 3.07 4.28
CA ARG A 93 11.75 3.70 5.60
C ARG A 93 10.42 3.75 6.34
N ASP A 94 9.39 4.28 5.69
CA ASP A 94 8.09 4.55 6.31
C ASP A 94 7.06 3.49 5.94
N LEU A 95 6.14 3.18 6.85
CA LEU A 95 4.89 2.50 6.49
C LEU A 95 3.97 3.53 5.83
N MET A 96 3.68 3.32 4.54
CA MET A 96 2.92 4.27 3.73
C MET A 96 1.57 3.69 3.34
N PHE A 97 0.51 4.17 3.99
CA PHE A 97 -0.85 3.68 3.77
C PHE A 97 -1.59 4.55 2.78
N HIS A 98 -2.29 3.93 1.83
CA HIS A 98 -3.34 4.55 1.03
C HIS A 98 -4.61 4.73 1.88
N ALA A 99 -4.51 5.61 2.87
CA ALA A 99 -5.52 5.86 3.88
C ALA A 99 -5.66 7.36 4.13
N ALA A 100 -6.83 7.76 4.63
CA ALA A 100 -6.96 9.07 5.24
C ALA A 100 -6.33 9.03 6.63
N CYS A 101 -5.74 10.13 7.07
CA CYS A 101 -5.23 10.26 8.42
C CYS A 101 -5.73 11.54 9.06
N LEU A 102 -6.37 11.37 10.21
CA LEU A 102 -6.94 12.42 11.03
C LEU A 102 -6.34 12.31 12.42
N ALA A 103 -6.16 13.44 13.10
CA ALA A 103 -5.65 13.47 14.46
C ALA A 103 -6.54 14.30 15.39
N ASP A 104 -6.57 13.94 16.66
CA ASP A 104 -7.14 14.79 17.69
C ASP A 104 -6.34 16.12 17.74
N PRO A 105 -7.00 17.28 17.57
CA PRO A 105 -6.29 18.57 17.49
C PRO A 105 -5.55 18.97 18.77
N ALA A 106 -5.96 18.45 19.93
CA ALA A 106 -5.40 18.83 21.22
C ALA A 106 -4.19 17.97 21.62
N THR A 107 -4.22 16.69 21.25
CA THR A 107 -3.24 15.69 21.70
C THR A 107 -2.33 15.19 20.59
N GLY A 108 -2.71 15.35 19.32
CA GLY A 108 -2.00 14.78 18.17
C GLY A 108 -2.16 13.26 18.03
N ALA A 109 -3.07 12.62 18.80
CA ALA A 109 -3.38 11.21 18.63
C ALA A 109 -4.04 10.97 17.27
N ALA A 110 -3.43 10.15 16.41
CA ALA A 110 -3.87 9.96 15.04
C ALA A 110 -4.55 8.60 14.80
N VAL A 111 -5.53 8.62 13.90
CA VAL A 111 -6.18 7.43 13.34
C VAL A 111 -5.96 7.37 11.83
N LEU A 112 -5.57 6.19 11.34
CA LEU A 112 -5.58 5.85 9.92
C LEU A 112 -6.92 5.23 9.55
N LEU A 113 -7.55 5.74 8.50
CA LEU A 113 -8.80 5.25 7.93
C LEU A 113 -8.52 4.66 6.55
N ALA A 114 -8.21 3.36 6.54
CA ALA A 114 -8.06 2.58 5.33
C ALA A 114 -9.44 2.22 4.76
N ALA A 115 -9.53 2.21 3.44
CA ALA A 115 -10.73 1.77 2.73
C ALA A 115 -10.31 1.45 1.30
N ALA A 116 -10.88 0.40 0.71
CA ALA A 116 -10.68 0.13 -0.71
C ALA A 116 -11.09 1.34 -1.57
N SER A 117 -10.53 1.43 -2.79
CA SER A 117 -10.84 2.55 -3.67
C SER A 117 -12.35 2.64 -3.95
N GLY A 118 -12.93 3.83 -3.78
CA GLY A 118 -14.36 4.05 -4.01
C GLY A 118 -15.30 3.67 -2.86
N THR A 119 -14.80 3.19 -1.71
CA THR A 119 -15.66 2.74 -0.60
C THR A 119 -16.01 3.83 0.43
N GLY A 120 -15.59 5.08 0.21
CA GLY A 120 -16.06 6.22 1.01
C GLY A 120 -15.01 6.94 1.85
N LYS A 121 -13.71 6.64 1.70
CA LYS A 121 -12.60 7.35 2.37
C LYS A 121 -12.66 8.87 2.22
N THR A 122 -12.75 9.38 0.99
CA THR A 122 -12.89 10.83 0.75
C THR A 122 -14.16 11.41 1.37
N THR A 123 -15.26 10.64 1.40
CA THR A 123 -16.50 11.04 2.08
C THR A 123 -16.28 11.14 3.59
N ALA A 124 -15.69 10.12 4.22
CA ALA A 124 -15.36 10.11 5.64
C ALA A 124 -14.43 11.27 6.00
N THR A 125 -13.38 11.50 5.23
CA THR A 125 -12.48 12.66 5.41
C THR A 125 -13.24 13.98 5.37
N ARG A 126 -14.18 14.17 4.44
CA ARG A 126 -14.94 15.42 4.33
C ARG A 126 -15.93 15.62 5.48
N ARG A 127 -16.48 14.55 6.04
CA ARG A 127 -17.45 14.62 7.14
C ARG A 127 -16.77 14.76 8.49
N LEU A 128 -15.69 14.02 8.71
CA LEU A 128 -14.94 14.02 9.97
C LEU A 128 -13.91 15.14 10.03
N GLY A 129 -13.24 15.44 8.92
CA GLY A 129 -12.11 16.37 8.86
C GLY A 129 -12.34 17.77 9.43
N PRO A 130 -13.54 18.38 9.40
CA PRO A 130 -13.79 19.64 10.11
C PRO A 130 -13.69 19.56 11.64
N HIS A 131 -13.74 18.35 12.21
CA HIS A 131 -13.69 18.11 13.66
C HIS A 131 -12.32 17.65 14.16
N TYR A 132 -11.40 17.32 13.24
CA TYR A 132 -10.08 16.78 13.54
C TYR A 132 -8.98 17.57 12.84
N ALA A 133 -7.74 17.38 13.24
CA ALA A 133 -6.61 17.82 12.46
C ALA A 133 -6.48 16.94 11.21
N TYR A 134 -6.56 17.55 10.02
CA TYR A 134 -6.47 16.84 8.76
C TYR A 134 -5.00 16.72 8.33
N LEU A 135 -4.50 15.48 8.23
CA LEU A 135 -3.11 15.22 7.83
C LEU A 135 -3.00 14.83 6.35
N THR A 136 -3.90 13.98 5.86
CA THR A 136 -3.97 13.54 4.46
C THR A 136 -5.28 12.78 4.19
N ASP A 137 -5.70 12.71 2.93
CA ASP A 137 -6.80 11.86 2.47
C ASP A 137 -6.36 10.66 1.62
N GLU A 138 -5.07 10.59 1.27
CA GLU A 138 -4.57 9.64 0.28
C GLU A 138 -3.34 8.88 0.74
N THR A 139 -2.28 9.53 1.23
CA THR A 139 -1.02 8.85 1.55
C THR A 139 -0.54 9.27 2.92
N ALA A 140 -0.72 8.38 3.88
CA ALA A 140 -0.24 8.59 5.24
C ALA A 140 1.08 7.86 5.44
N MET A 141 2.12 8.64 5.71
CA MET A 141 3.48 8.14 5.97
C MET A 141 3.71 8.08 7.47
N VAL A 142 3.99 6.88 7.96
CA VAL A 142 4.21 6.60 9.38
C VAL A 142 5.65 6.15 9.58
N ASP A 143 6.39 6.88 10.40
CA ASP A 143 7.73 6.48 10.80
C ASP A 143 7.62 5.26 11.73
N VAL A 144 8.33 4.18 11.40
CA VAL A 144 8.16 2.87 12.08
C VAL A 144 8.74 2.85 13.49
N GLU A 145 9.69 3.74 13.78
CA GLU A 145 10.34 3.80 15.09
C GLU A 145 9.43 4.45 16.12
N ASP A 146 9.02 5.69 15.86
CA ASP A 146 8.29 6.54 16.81
C ASP A 146 6.80 6.72 16.50
N LEU A 147 6.32 6.15 15.40
CA LEU A 147 4.93 6.24 14.93
C LEU A 147 4.48 7.66 14.57
N SER A 148 5.42 8.58 14.38
CA SER A 148 5.10 9.93 13.90
C SER A 148 4.51 9.87 12.50
N VAL A 149 3.47 10.67 12.28
CA VAL A 149 2.80 10.77 10.98
C VAL A 149 3.31 12.04 10.28
N THR A 150 3.88 11.88 9.09
CA THR A 150 4.26 13.04 8.27
C THR A 150 3.01 13.58 7.56
N PRO A 151 2.60 14.83 7.80
CA PRO A 151 1.45 15.42 7.10
C PRO A 151 1.72 15.53 5.60
N TYR A 152 0.70 15.22 4.80
CA TYR A 152 0.67 15.51 3.36
C TYR A 152 -0.74 15.97 2.96
N PRO A 153 -1.11 17.21 3.37
CA PRO A 153 -2.47 17.76 3.22
C PRO A 153 -2.67 18.38 1.83
N LYS A 154 -2.45 17.58 0.79
CA LYS A 154 -2.65 18.00 -0.60
C LYS A 154 -4.14 18.29 -0.91
N PRO A 155 -4.47 18.92 -2.06
CA PRO A 155 -5.86 19.08 -2.47
C PRO A 155 -6.61 17.74 -2.53
N LEU A 156 -7.90 17.78 -2.16
CA LEU A 156 -8.79 16.64 -2.29
C LEU A 156 -9.29 16.57 -3.74
N SER A 157 -9.14 15.40 -4.35
CA SER A 157 -9.59 15.14 -5.71
C SER A 157 -11.05 14.69 -5.70
N LEU A 158 -11.97 15.58 -6.07
CA LEU A 158 -13.42 15.34 -6.05
C LEU A 158 -13.97 15.12 -7.46
N LEU A 159 -14.83 14.10 -7.61
CA LEU A 159 -15.60 13.93 -8.85
C LEU A 159 -16.65 15.03 -8.95
N GLN A 160 -16.70 15.72 -10.10
CA GLN A 160 -17.75 16.67 -10.42
C GLN A 160 -18.78 15.96 -11.30
N ASP A 161 -20.04 15.87 -10.84
CA ASP A 161 -21.13 15.16 -11.52
C ASP A 161 -20.80 13.72 -11.93
N GLY A 162 -19.93 13.05 -11.14
CA GLY A 162 -19.49 11.68 -11.40
C GLY A 162 -18.50 11.53 -12.56
N ARG A 163 -17.96 12.63 -13.10
CA ARG A 163 -17.08 12.62 -14.28
C ARG A 163 -15.64 12.97 -13.92
N ARG A 164 -14.73 12.52 -14.80
CA ARG A 164 -13.31 12.92 -14.84
C ARG A 164 -13.11 14.10 -15.81
N PRO A 165 -12.03 14.88 -15.65
CA PRO A 165 -11.04 14.85 -14.55
C PRO A 165 -11.65 15.21 -13.19
N LYS A 166 -11.00 14.81 -12.10
CA LYS A 166 -11.40 15.21 -10.76
C LYS A 166 -11.02 16.68 -10.53
N ARG A 167 -11.95 17.48 -10.00
CA ARG A 167 -11.64 18.84 -9.54
C ARG A 167 -10.81 18.75 -8.27
N GLN A 168 -9.72 19.50 -8.22
CA GLN A 168 -8.84 19.57 -7.06
C GLN A 168 -9.28 20.72 -6.16
N VAL A 169 -9.65 20.40 -4.93
CA VAL A 169 -10.23 21.38 -3.99
C VAL A 169 -9.34 21.50 -2.76
N SER A 170 -9.06 22.73 -2.34
CA SER A 170 -8.19 22.96 -1.19
C SER A 170 -8.81 22.42 0.11
N PRO A 171 -8.01 21.92 1.06
CA PRO A 171 -8.50 21.58 2.39
C PRO A 171 -9.21 22.74 3.09
N ASP A 172 -8.78 23.98 2.84
CA ASP A 172 -9.37 25.19 3.43
C ASP A 172 -10.77 25.51 2.86
N GLU A 173 -10.96 25.34 1.54
CA GLU A 173 -12.28 25.50 0.89
C GLU A 173 -13.29 24.47 1.43
N LEU A 174 -12.80 23.30 1.84
CA LEU A 174 -13.61 22.24 2.45
C LEU A 174 -13.79 22.39 3.97
N GLY A 175 -13.16 23.38 4.61
CA GLY A 175 -13.25 23.61 6.05
C GLY A 175 -12.63 22.49 6.89
N LEU A 176 -11.63 21.76 6.37
CA LEU A 176 -10.94 20.72 7.14
C LEU A 176 -10.09 21.35 8.25
N GLY A 177 -9.92 20.70 9.39
CA GLY A 177 -9.12 21.24 10.49
C GLY A 177 -7.63 21.33 10.14
N PRO A 178 -6.87 22.27 10.73
CA PRO A 178 -5.43 22.43 10.47
C PRO A 178 -4.66 21.17 10.87
N ASP A 179 -3.54 20.89 10.22
CA ASP A 179 -2.65 19.80 10.63
C ASP A 179 -1.93 20.11 11.94
N VAL A 180 -1.51 19.06 12.64
CA VAL A 180 -0.75 19.14 13.89
C VAL A 180 0.34 18.06 13.86
N PRO A 181 1.43 18.21 14.65
CA PRO A 181 2.32 17.09 14.93
C PRO A 181 1.51 15.92 15.49
N ALA A 182 1.64 14.76 14.86
CA ALA A 182 0.75 13.65 15.12
C ALA A 182 1.50 12.33 15.28
N VAL A 183 0.99 11.47 16.15
CA VAL A 183 1.52 10.13 16.41
C VAL A 183 0.39 9.14 16.20
N LEU A 184 0.63 8.10 15.40
CA LEU A 184 -0.35 7.07 15.12
C LEU A 184 -0.73 6.33 16.40
N ARG A 185 -2.04 6.28 16.68
CA ARG A 185 -2.62 5.54 17.80
C ARG A 185 -3.57 4.44 17.36
N ARG A 186 -4.15 4.54 16.17
CA ARG A 186 -5.14 3.57 15.67
C ARG A 186 -5.02 3.35 14.17
N VAL A 187 -5.15 2.09 13.75
CA VAL A 187 -5.42 1.73 12.35
C VAL A 187 -6.84 1.19 12.27
N ALA A 188 -7.62 1.74 11.36
CA ALA A 188 -9.00 1.38 11.17
C ALA A 188 -9.30 1.13 9.68
N VAL A 189 -10.16 0.15 9.42
CA VAL A 189 -10.75 -0.11 8.10
C VAL A 189 -12.20 0.33 8.11
N LEU A 190 -12.57 1.17 7.15
CA LEU A 190 -13.95 1.63 6.95
C LEU A 190 -14.77 0.52 6.28
N ASP A 191 -15.88 0.14 6.94
CA ASP A 191 -16.85 -0.82 6.45
C ASP A 191 -18.25 -0.18 6.43
N ARG A 192 -18.67 0.24 5.24
CA ARG A 192 -19.94 0.96 5.07
C ARG A 192 -21.06 -0.01 4.72
N GLU A 193 -22.04 -0.15 5.60
CA GLU A 193 -23.26 -0.92 5.34
C GLU A 193 -24.23 -0.09 4.48
N ARG A 194 -24.57 -0.59 3.29
CA ARG A 194 -25.43 0.12 2.31
C ARG A 194 -26.85 -0.44 2.19
N ASP A 195 -27.03 -1.70 2.57
CA ASP A 195 -28.26 -2.47 2.33
C ASP A 195 -29.00 -2.80 3.64
N ALA A 196 -28.70 -2.09 4.73
CA ALA A 196 -29.43 -2.23 5.98
C ALA A 196 -30.90 -1.82 5.76
N ALA A 197 -31.76 -2.82 5.63
CA ALA A 197 -33.20 -2.63 5.53
C ALA A 197 -33.71 -2.07 6.87
N GLU A 198 -34.13 -0.81 6.87
CA GLU A 198 -34.96 -0.14 7.89
C GLU A 198 -34.43 -0.07 9.34
N GLU A 199 -33.30 -0.70 9.69
CA GLU A 199 -32.65 -0.55 11.00
C GLU A 199 -31.49 0.46 10.95
N ASP A 200 -31.48 1.43 11.89
CA ASP A 200 -30.39 2.38 12.08
C ASP A 200 -29.10 1.61 12.44
N VAL A 201 -28.18 1.47 11.49
CA VAL A 201 -26.85 0.88 11.74
C VAL A 201 -26.05 1.82 12.65
N ALA A 202 -26.04 1.51 13.94
CA ALA A 202 -25.24 2.26 14.91
C ALA A 202 -23.75 2.12 14.60
N ALA A 203 -23.07 3.26 14.42
CA ALA A 203 -21.64 3.28 14.19
C ALA A 203 -20.88 2.65 15.37
N ARG A 204 -19.95 1.74 15.07
CA ARG A 204 -19.20 0.98 16.07
C ARG A 204 -17.81 0.59 15.58
N ALA A 205 -16.92 0.33 16.54
CA ALA A 205 -15.58 -0.20 16.29
C ALA A 205 -15.49 -1.64 16.81
N GLU A 206 -14.95 -2.54 15.99
CA GLU A 206 -14.68 -3.93 16.36
C GLU A 206 -13.24 -4.28 16.06
N ARG A 207 -12.61 -5.07 16.92
CA ARG A 207 -11.27 -5.61 16.62
C ARG A 207 -11.38 -6.62 15.47
N MET A 208 -10.46 -6.51 14.52
CA MET A 208 -10.33 -7.46 13.40
C MET A 208 -9.38 -8.61 13.74
N ASP A 209 -9.65 -9.78 13.15
CA ASP A 209 -8.64 -10.83 12.98
C ASP A 209 -7.45 -10.30 12.17
N LEU A 210 -6.24 -10.73 12.52
CA LEU A 210 -5.03 -10.23 11.87
C LEU A 210 -4.98 -10.59 10.39
N ALA A 211 -5.34 -11.82 10.01
CA ALA A 211 -5.31 -12.26 8.62
C ALA A 211 -6.32 -11.45 7.77
N GLU A 212 -7.54 -11.28 8.29
CA GLU A 212 -8.55 -10.42 7.65
C GLU A 212 -8.06 -8.97 7.49
N ALA A 213 -7.41 -8.43 8.52
CA ALA A 213 -6.87 -7.07 8.47
C ALA A 213 -5.75 -6.93 7.44
N LEU A 214 -4.82 -7.89 7.37
CA LEU A 214 -3.71 -7.87 6.41
C LEU A 214 -4.23 -7.92 4.96
N VAL A 215 -5.26 -8.73 4.68
CA VAL A 215 -5.91 -8.78 3.36
C VAL A 215 -6.43 -7.41 2.92
N LEU A 216 -6.95 -6.61 3.86
CA LEU A 216 -7.47 -5.28 3.56
C LEU A 216 -6.41 -4.18 3.57
N LEU A 217 -5.37 -4.30 4.39
CA LEU A 217 -4.35 -3.26 4.57
C LEU A 217 -3.17 -3.38 3.61
N VAL A 218 -2.68 -4.58 3.33
CA VAL A 218 -1.49 -4.77 2.48
C VAL A 218 -1.70 -4.23 1.06
N PRO A 219 -2.85 -4.46 0.39
CA PRO A 219 -3.13 -3.82 -0.91
C PRO A 219 -3.23 -2.30 -0.84
N GLN A 220 -3.45 -1.75 0.36
CA GLN A 220 -3.46 -0.31 0.63
C GLN A 220 -2.13 0.16 1.23
N THR A 221 -1.04 -0.61 1.14
CA THR A 221 0.27 -0.23 1.69
C THR A 221 1.28 -0.13 0.54
N SER A 222 1.80 1.06 0.32
CA SER A 222 2.76 1.33 -0.76
C SER A 222 4.16 0.88 -0.37
N SER A 223 4.86 0.23 -1.30
CA SER A 223 6.28 -0.16 -1.14
C SER A 223 6.59 -1.06 0.07
N LEU A 224 5.61 -1.84 0.57
CA LEU A 224 5.80 -2.69 1.75
C LEU A 224 6.96 -3.68 1.61
N ALA A 225 7.10 -4.33 0.45
CA ALA A 225 8.21 -5.27 0.18
C ALA A 225 9.60 -4.60 0.10
N HIS A 226 9.66 -3.27 0.10
CA HIS A 226 10.93 -2.54 0.10
C HIS A 226 11.36 -2.13 1.51
N LEU A 227 10.51 -2.33 2.51
CA LEU A 227 10.91 -2.27 3.91
C LEU A 227 11.61 -3.57 4.29
N GLU A 228 12.67 -3.46 5.09
CA GLU A 228 13.28 -4.62 5.72
C GLU A 228 12.22 -5.36 6.53
N ARG A 229 12.00 -6.64 6.17
CA ARG A 229 10.98 -7.50 6.78
C ARG A 229 9.60 -6.80 6.83
N GLY A 230 9.19 -6.14 5.74
CA GLY A 230 8.05 -5.22 5.72
C GLY A 230 6.74 -5.75 6.33
N LEU A 231 6.37 -7.01 6.06
CA LEU A 231 5.17 -7.62 6.66
C LEU A 231 5.29 -7.75 8.19
N VAL A 232 6.47 -8.14 8.69
CA VAL A 232 6.75 -8.22 10.13
C VAL A 232 6.70 -6.82 10.76
N THR A 233 7.27 -5.81 10.10
CA THR A 233 7.24 -4.41 10.55
C THR A 233 5.80 -3.89 10.64
N LEU A 234 4.95 -4.22 9.66
CA LEU A 234 3.52 -3.92 9.70
C LEU A 234 2.86 -4.60 10.91
N CYS A 235 3.03 -5.92 11.08
CA CYS A 235 2.37 -6.66 12.17
C CYS A 235 2.80 -6.15 13.55
N ARG A 236 4.09 -5.93 13.79
CA ARG A 236 4.59 -5.33 15.04
C ARG A 236 4.00 -3.94 15.31
N THR A 237 3.81 -3.14 14.26
CA THR A 237 3.16 -1.84 14.38
C THR A 237 1.71 -2.00 14.79
N LEU A 238 0.97 -2.90 14.15
CA LEU A 238 -0.42 -3.20 14.51
C LEU A 238 -0.52 -3.72 15.96
N ASP A 239 0.39 -4.58 16.38
CA ASP A 239 0.42 -5.12 17.75
C ASP A 239 0.62 -4.02 18.79
N ARG A 240 1.56 -3.09 18.56
CA ARG A 240 1.79 -1.89 19.40
C ARG A 240 0.55 -1.01 19.51
N LEU A 241 -0.28 -0.98 18.47
CA LEU A 241 -1.49 -0.15 18.40
C LEU A 241 -2.74 -0.85 18.97
N GLY A 242 -2.62 -2.11 19.39
CA GLY A 242 -3.72 -2.91 19.92
C GLY A 242 -4.59 -3.59 18.86
N GLY A 243 -4.02 -3.80 17.68
CA GLY A 243 -4.64 -4.40 16.51
C GLY A 243 -5.34 -3.38 15.60
N VAL A 244 -6.08 -3.90 14.62
CA VAL A 244 -6.84 -3.11 13.64
C VAL A 244 -8.30 -3.08 14.03
N GLN A 245 -8.93 -1.92 13.86
CA GLN A 245 -10.37 -1.73 14.09
C GLN A 245 -11.15 -1.78 12.78
N ARG A 246 -12.24 -2.53 12.71
CA ARG A 246 -13.28 -2.37 11.70
C ARG A 246 -14.26 -1.32 12.19
N LEU A 247 -14.43 -0.25 11.43
CA LEU A 247 -15.43 0.78 11.70
C LEU A 247 -16.65 0.49 10.84
N VAL A 248 -17.71 -0.02 11.46
CA VAL A 248 -18.97 -0.32 10.79
C VAL A 248 -19.90 0.89 10.92
N TYR A 249 -20.48 1.34 9.81
CA TYR A 249 -21.33 2.54 9.76
C TYR A 249 -22.23 2.59 8.53
N ALA A 250 -23.35 3.32 8.60
CA ALA A 250 -24.15 3.68 7.42
C ALA A 250 -23.77 5.08 6.90
N GLU A 251 -23.73 6.08 7.80
CA GLU A 251 -23.39 7.47 7.49
C GLU A 251 -22.09 7.89 8.18
N ALA A 252 -21.25 8.65 7.47
CA ALA A 252 -19.89 8.92 7.90
C ALA A 252 -19.83 9.90 9.09
N GLU A 253 -20.85 10.73 9.26
CA GLU A 253 -21.04 11.65 10.38
C GLU A 253 -21.14 10.91 11.72
N ASP A 254 -21.72 9.70 11.72
CA ASP A 254 -21.93 8.89 12.92
C ASP A 254 -20.64 8.26 13.44
N LEU A 255 -19.57 8.23 12.63
CA LEU A 255 -18.26 7.75 13.05
C LEU A 255 -17.59 8.66 14.06
N ARG A 256 -18.02 9.92 14.21
CA ARG A 256 -17.37 10.89 15.08
C ARG A 256 -17.24 10.42 16.54
N PRO A 257 -18.32 10.07 17.27
CA PRO A 257 -18.20 9.59 18.65
C PRO A 257 -17.34 8.33 18.78
N VAL A 258 -17.33 7.45 17.76
CA VAL A 258 -16.50 6.24 17.73
C VAL A 258 -15.02 6.59 17.62
N VAL A 259 -14.67 7.51 16.72
CA VAL A 259 -13.29 7.98 16.54
C VAL A 259 -12.81 8.75 17.78
N ASP A 260 -13.64 9.61 18.36
CA ASP A 260 -13.35 10.31 19.61
C ASP A 260 -12.98 9.32 20.73
N ALA A 261 -13.79 8.28 20.91
CA ALA A 261 -13.54 7.24 21.92
C ALA A 261 -12.24 6.46 21.65
N LEU A 262 -11.96 6.15 20.38
CA LEU A 262 -10.75 5.45 19.98
C LEU A 262 -9.48 6.28 20.22
N LEU A 263 -9.51 7.58 19.94
CA LEU A 263 -8.38 8.49 20.12
C LEU A 263 -8.16 8.87 21.60
N ALA A 264 -9.22 8.92 22.40
CA ALA A 264 -9.11 9.19 23.83
C ALA A 264 -8.50 8.03 24.64
N ALA A 265 -8.59 6.79 24.12
CA ALA A 265 -8.04 5.62 24.76
C ALA A 265 -6.55 5.41 24.41
N GLU A 266 -5.71 5.14 25.40
CA GLU A 266 -4.35 4.68 25.15
C GLU A 266 -4.37 3.34 24.39
N PRO A 267 -3.52 3.14 23.36
CA PRO A 267 -3.36 1.83 22.74
C PRO A 267 -2.98 0.80 23.80
N ALA A 268 -3.70 -0.31 23.83
CA ALA A 268 -3.36 -1.48 24.63
C ALA A 268 -2.69 -2.49 23.71
N PRO A 269 -1.34 -2.64 23.76
CA PRO A 269 -0.64 -3.58 22.90
C PRO A 269 -1.20 -4.99 23.03
N VAL A 270 -1.28 -5.72 21.92
CA VAL A 270 -1.68 -7.12 21.91
C VAL A 270 -0.45 -8.02 21.90
N GLU A 271 -0.57 -9.19 22.51
CA GLU A 271 0.45 -10.23 22.39
C GLU A 271 0.43 -10.77 20.95
N PRO A 272 1.60 -10.89 20.30
CA PRO A 272 1.67 -11.45 18.95
C PRO A 272 1.17 -12.90 18.92
N GLU A 273 0.15 -13.16 18.10
CA GLU A 273 -0.32 -14.52 17.76
C GLU A 273 0.29 -14.97 16.42
N TRP A 274 1.53 -14.59 16.17
CA TRP A 274 2.26 -14.88 14.95
C TRP A 274 3.76 -14.92 15.20
N GLU A 275 4.48 -15.68 14.37
CA GLU A 275 5.94 -15.78 14.39
C GLU A 275 6.51 -15.34 13.04
N ALA A 276 7.67 -14.66 13.04
CA ALA A 276 8.33 -14.27 11.80
C ALA A 276 9.09 -15.47 11.23
N LEU A 277 8.90 -15.74 9.93
CA LEU A 277 9.74 -16.72 9.24
C LEU A 277 11.20 -16.23 9.18
N ASP A 278 12.18 -17.10 9.27
CA ASP A 278 13.58 -16.71 9.10
C ASP A 278 13.95 -16.51 7.62
N ASP A 279 15.20 -16.13 7.36
CA ASP A 279 15.69 -15.88 6.00
C ASP A 279 15.79 -17.18 5.16
N ALA A 280 15.97 -18.33 5.80
CA ALA A 280 16.01 -19.61 5.11
C ALA A 280 14.60 -20.05 4.68
N GLU A 281 13.59 -19.83 5.53
CA GLU A 281 12.18 -20.16 5.29
C GLU A 281 11.54 -19.35 4.17
N ILE A 282 11.98 -18.11 3.96
CA ILE A 282 11.52 -17.25 2.84
C ILE A 282 12.37 -17.38 1.58
N ALA A 283 13.53 -18.04 1.64
CA ALA A 283 14.37 -18.24 0.46
C ALA A 283 13.72 -19.21 -0.54
N ALA A 284 14.01 -19.01 -1.82
CA ALA A 284 13.71 -20.01 -2.85
C ALA A 284 14.39 -21.34 -2.50
N SER A 285 13.84 -22.46 -3.00
CA SER A 285 14.42 -23.78 -2.77
C SER A 285 15.92 -23.77 -3.06
N ALA A 286 16.72 -24.24 -2.10
CA ALA A 286 18.16 -24.37 -2.27
C ALA A 286 18.43 -25.32 -3.44
N GLY A 287 19.06 -24.81 -4.50
CA GLY A 287 19.41 -25.62 -5.66
C GLY A 287 20.30 -26.77 -5.22
N ILE A 288 19.84 -28.00 -5.41
CA ILE A 288 20.77 -29.12 -5.51
C ILE A 288 21.56 -28.82 -6.78
N ALA A 289 22.80 -28.34 -6.64
CA ALA A 289 23.75 -28.36 -7.74
C ALA A 289 23.67 -29.75 -8.34
N ALA A 290 23.35 -29.85 -9.64
CA ALA A 290 23.14 -31.09 -10.37
C ALA A 290 24.18 -32.14 -9.95
N GLY A 291 23.83 -32.96 -8.96
CA GLY A 291 24.52 -34.21 -8.69
C GLY A 291 24.34 -35.05 -9.94
N PRO A 292 25.27 -35.98 -10.23
CA PRO A 292 25.18 -36.81 -11.43
C PRO A 292 23.76 -37.35 -11.47
N ALA A 293 23.04 -36.99 -12.55
CA ALA A 293 21.64 -37.32 -12.75
C ALA A 293 21.44 -38.74 -12.24
N ALA A 294 20.85 -38.86 -11.04
CA ALA A 294 20.33 -40.14 -10.65
C ALA A 294 19.37 -40.45 -11.79
N ASP A 295 19.57 -41.60 -12.44
CA ASP A 295 18.70 -42.10 -13.49
C ASP A 295 17.27 -42.21 -12.93
N ASP A 296 16.59 -41.07 -12.84
CA ASP A 296 15.16 -40.97 -12.59
C ASP A 296 14.51 -41.31 -13.92
N ALA A 297 14.49 -42.61 -14.20
CA ALA A 297 13.72 -43.19 -15.28
C ALA A 297 12.19 -43.05 -15.07
N SER A 298 11.73 -42.36 -14.02
CA SER A 298 10.30 -42.10 -13.76
C SER A 298 9.79 -40.78 -14.34
N GLY A 299 10.67 -39.81 -14.66
CA GLY A 299 10.28 -38.56 -15.32
C GLY A 299 9.32 -37.70 -14.51
N THR A 300 9.40 -37.73 -13.18
CA THR A 300 8.49 -36.95 -12.31
C THR A 300 9.04 -35.54 -12.07
N ALA A 301 8.23 -34.52 -12.37
CA ALA A 301 8.61 -33.12 -12.20
C ALA A 301 8.90 -32.79 -10.73
N ARG A 302 10.03 -32.13 -10.45
CA ARG A 302 10.31 -31.55 -9.13
C ARG A 302 9.53 -30.25 -8.96
N VAL A 303 9.08 -30.04 -7.74
CA VAL A 303 8.41 -28.82 -7.28
C VAL A 303 9.43 -27.99 -6.52
N HIS A 304 9.40 -26.68 -6.73
CA HIS A 304 10.30 -25.70 -6.12
C HIS A 304 9.48 -24.57 -5.54
N ARG A 305 9.83 -24.08 -4.35
CA ARG A 305 9.29 -22.82 -3.84
C ARG A 305 10.07 -21.62 -4.38
N ALA A 306 9.35 -20.55 -4.69
CA ALA A 306 9.94 -19.25 -5.03
C ALA A 306 10.44 -18.53 -3.76
N ALA A 307 11.22 -17.47 -3.93
CA ALA A 307 11.59 -16.61 -2.81
C ALA A 307 10.43 -15.66 -2.46
N ALA A 308 10.19 -15.45 -1.17
CA ALA A 308 9.29 -14.42 -0.66
C ALA A 308 10.11 -13.23 -0.11
N ASP A 309 9.54 -12.02 -0.14
CA ASP A 309 10.20 -10.83 0.43
C ASP A 309 10.11 -10.82 1.96
N CYS A 310 9.03 -11.40 2.50
CA CYS A 310 8.80 -11.54 3.94
C CYS A 310 7.70 -12.57 4.20
N GLY A 311 7.73 -13.21 5.36
CA GLY A 311 6.63 -14.08 5.79
C GLY A 311 6.46 -14.13 7.30
N ILE A 312 5.25 -14.52 7.72
CA ILE A 312 4.89 -14.84 9.10
C ILE A 312 4.05 -16.12 9.13
N GLU A 313 4.14 -16.87 10.21
CA GLU A 313 3.22 -17.97 10.55
C GLU A 313 2.25 -17.48 11.62
N LEU A 314 0.95 -17.70 11.43
CA LEU A 314 -0.08 -17.38 12.41
C LEU A 314 -0.24 -18.54 13.41
N ALA A 315 -0.71 -18.26 14.62
CA ALA A 315 -0.89 -19.26 15.68
C ALA A 315 -1.87 -20.40 15.31
N ASP A 316 -2.72 -20.18 14.30
CA ASP A 316 -3.62 -21.20 13.76
C ASP A 316 -3.01 -22.06 12.64
N GLY A 317 -1.72 -21.87 12.34
CA GLY A 317 -0.94 -22.64 11.37
C GLY A 317 -0.97 -22.10 9.95
N ARG A 318 -1.69 -21.00 9.68
CA ARG A 318 -1.67 -20.36 8.36
C ARG A 318 -0.34 -19.63 8.12
N LEU A 319 0.16 -19.70 6.89
CA LEU A 319 1.37 -19.00 6.46
C LEU A 319 1.00 -17.77 5.64
N VAL A 320 1.49 -16.59 6.02
CA VAL A 320 1.27 -15.35 5.28
C VAL A 320 2.57 -14.91 4.63
N LEU A 321 2.58 -14.82 3.31
CA LEU A 321 3.74 -14.47 2.49
C LEU A 321 3.51 -13.15 1.77
N LEU A 322 4.54 -12.31 1.76
CA LEU A 322 4.62 -11.13 0.92
C LEU A 322 5.53 -11.41 -0.27
N MET A 323 5.00 -11.29 -1.49
CA MET A 323 5.72 -11.47 -2.75
C MET A 323 5.44 -10.29 -3.69
N GLY A 324 6.40 -9.40 -3.85
CA GLY A 324 6.30 -8.10 -4.50
C GLY A 324 5.22 -7.23 -3.86
N GLN A 325 4.06 -7.16 -4.50
CA GLN A 325 2.89 -6.42 -4.01
C GLN A 325 1.74 -7.34 -3.59
N GLN A 326 1.94 -8.66 -3.64
CA GLN A 326 0.92 -9.64 -3.35
C GLN A 326 1.07 -10.16 -1.93
N LEU A 327 -0.04 -10.15 -1.19
CA LEU A 327 -0.19 -10.91 0.04
C LEU A 327 -0.80 -12.26 -0.31
N ILE A 328 -0.15 -13.34 0.11
CA ILE A 328 -0.60 -14.71 -0.14
C ILE A 328 -0.75 -15.39 1.21
N ILE A 329 -1.92 -15.99 1.45
CA ILE A 329 -2.20 -16.74 2.67
C ILE A 329 -2.34 -18.21 2.29
N LEU A 330 -1.43 -19.04 2.79
CA LEU A 330 -1.46 -20.48 2.65
C LEU A 330 -2.17 -21.07 3.86
N ASP A 331 -3.07 -22.02 3.59
CA ASP A 331 -3.87 -22.72 4.58
C ASP A 331 -3.89 -24.23 4.25
N GLY A 332 -4.35 -25.05 5.19
CA GLY A 332 -4.40 -26.50 5.06
C GLY A 332 -3.01 -27.09 4.84
N LEU A 333 -2.80 -27.77 3.71
CA LEU A 333 -1.50 -28.37 3.36
C LEU A 333 -0.46 -27.34 2.88
N GLY A 334 -0.90 -26.14 2.49
CA GLY A 334 -0.03 -25.13 1.88
C GLY A 334 1.21 -24.77 2.72
N PRO A 335 1.06 -24.44 4.02
CA PRO A 335 2.18 -24.13 4.91
C PRO A 335 3.22 -25.24 5.00
N ALA A 336 2.78 -26.49 5.25
CA ALA A 336 3.67 -27.64 5.35
C ALA A 336 4.41 -27.91 4.03
N LEU A 337 3.70 -27.84 2.89
CA LEU A 337 4.32 -27.99 1.58
C LEU A 337 5.34 -26.89 1.29
N TRP A 338 5.02 -25.64 1.61
CA TRP A 338 5.95 -24.52 1.47
C TRP A 338 7.24 -24.74 2.25
N LEU A 339 7.13 -25.13 3.52
CA LEU A 339 8.29 -25.33 4.40
C LEU A 339 9.14 -26.53 3.97
N LEU A 340 8.51 -27.64 3.57
CA LEU A 340 9.20 -28.84 3.05
C LEU A 340 9.92 -28.61 1.73
N LEU A 341 9.53 -27.58 0.97
CA LEU A 341 10.17 -27.19 -0.29
C LEU A 341 11.39 -26.28 -0.08
N ASP A 342 12.02 -26.32 1.09
CA ASP A 342 13.36 -25.78 1.33
C ASP A 342 14.40 -26.32 0.33
N THR A 343 14.16 -27.54 -0.14
CA THR A 343 14.84 -28.20 -1.24
C THR A 343 13.82 -28.69 -2.27
N PRO A 344 14.20 -28.79 -3.57
CA PRO A 344 13.26 -29.27 -4.59
C PRO A 344 12.86 -30.73 -4.39
N ARG A 345 11.55 -31.01 -4.39
CA ARG A 345 11.01 -32.36 -4.13
C ARG A 345 9.99 -32.79 -5.17
N THR A 346 9.94 -34.08 -5.45
CA THR A 346 8.89 -34.74 -6.25
C THR A 346 7.63 -34.98 -5.40
N ALA A 347 6.48 -35.21 -6.04
CA ALA A 347 5.24 -35.52 -5.32
C ALA A 347 5.35 -36.76 -4.39
N PRO A 348 6.00 -37.87 -4.78
CA PRO A 348 6.23 -39.00 -3.86
C PRO A 348 7.10 -38.65 -2.66
N GLU A 349 8.15 -37.83 -2.84
CA GLU A 349 9.01 -37.37 -1.75
C GLU A 349 8.21 -36.49 -0.77
N LEU A 350 7.41 -35.55 -1.27
CA LEU A 350 6.52 -34.72 -0.44
C LEU A 350 5.51 -35.56 0.35
N LEU A 351 4.92 -36.58 -0.28
CA LEU A 351 3.99 -37.47 0.39
C LEU A 351 4.65 -38.28 1.51
N ALA A 352 5.89 -38.74 1.28
CA ALA A 352 6.66 -39.47 2.29
C ALA A 352 6.94 -38.58 3.51
N GLU A 353 7.43 -37.36 3.30
CA GLU A 353 7.69 -36.39 4.39
C GLU A 353 6.43 -36.04 5.17
N LEU A 354 5.32 -35.78 4.48
CA LEU A 354 4.03 -35.51 5.13
C LEU A 354 3.53 -36.70 5.97
N THR A 355 3.82 -37.93 5.53
CA THR A 355 3.47 -39.15 6.27
C THR A 355 4.32 -39.31 7.53
N ASP A 356 5.60 -38.89 7.48
CA ASP A 356 6.50 -38.93 8.63
C ASP A 356 6.11 -37.89 9.71
N LEU A 357 5.48 -36.77 9.29
CA LEU A 357 4.92 -35.76 10.21
C LEU A 357 3.64 -36.21 10.91
N GLY A 358 2.87 -37.14 10.33
CA GLY A 358 1.64 -37.64 10.93
C GLY A 358 0.75 -38.47 10.00
N PRO A 359 -0.37 -39.01 10.53
CA PRO A 359 -1.28 -39.81 9.73
C PRO A 359 -1.91 -38.99 8.59
N VAL A 360 -1.74 -39.46 7.36
CA VAL A 360 -2.35 -38.87 6.17
C VAL A 360 -3.74 -39.48 5.90
N PRO A 361 -4.75 -38.67 5.54
CA PRO A 361 -6.10 -39.18 5.26
C PRO A 361 -6.18 -39.94 3.93
N ASP A 362 -7.23 -40.75 3.76
CA ASP A 362 -7.50 -41.44 2.48
C ASP A 362 -7.53 -40.45 1.30
N GLY A 363 -6.90 -40.82 0.18
CA GLY A 363 -6.75 -39.95 -1.00
C GLY A 363 -5.68 -38.86 -0.84
N ALA A 364 -4.69 -39.08 0.04
CA ALA A 364 -3.57 -38.16 0.22
C ALA A 364 -2.81 -37.83 -1.08
N PRO A 365 -2.53 -38.77 -2.01
CA PRO A 365 -1.87 -38.45 -3.27
C PRO A 365 -2.66 -37.45 -4.13
N GLU A 366 -3.98 -37.62 -4.26
CA GLU A 366 -4.84 -36.72 -5.04
C GLU A 366 -4.89 -35.33 -4.40
N ARG A 367 -5.10 -35.26 -3.07
CA ARG A 367 -5.12 -33.99 -2.33
C ARG A 367 -3.79 -33.26 -2.38
N LEU A 368 -2.67 -33.98 -2.33
CA LEU A 368 -1.34 -33.42 -2.52
C LEU A 368 -1.20 -32.81 -3.92
N GLY A 369 -1.63 -33.52 -4.96
CA GLY A 369 -1.63 -33.02 -6.33
C GLY A 369 -2.44 -31.73 -6.51
N GLU A 370 -3.65 -31.68 -5.93
CA GLU A 370 -4.50 -30.49 -5.91
C GLU A 370 -3.86 -29.31 -5.17
N ALA A 371 -3.27 -29.57 -4.00
CA ALA A 371 -2.58 -28.56 -3.21
C ALA A 371 -1.36 -27.99 -3.95
N VAL A 372 -0.51 -28.83 -4.54
CA VAL A 372 0.63 -28.39 -5.34
C VAL A 372 0.16 -27.58 -6.56
N ALA A 373 -0.88 -28.03 -7.27
CA ALA A 373 -1.43 -27.28 -8.40
C ALA A 373 -1.97 -25.90 -7.99
N ALA A 374 -2.61 -25.80 -6.82
CA ALA A 374 -3.08 -24.53 -6.28
C ALA A 374 -1.90 -23.59 -5.94
N LEU A 375 -0.84 -24.10 -5.32
CA LEU A 375 0.37 -23.34 -5.03
C LEU A 375 1.06 -22.86 -6.32
N VAL A 376 1.07 -23.67 -7.39
CA VAL A 376 1.60 -23.26 -8.70
C VAL A 376 0.76 -22.14 -9.31
N GLN A 377 -0.57 -22.25 -9.24
CA GLN A 377 -1.47 -21.20 -9.75
C GLN A 377 -1.33 -19.88 -8.98
N GLN A 378 -1.03 -19.94 -7.69
CA GLN A 378 -0.75 -18.77 -6.86
C GLN A 378 0.65 -18.17 -7.11
N GLY A 379 1.50 -18.84 -7.88
CA GLY A 379 2.85 -18.39 -8.20
C GLY A 379 3.86 -18.52 -7.06
N VAL A 380 3.48 -19.20 -5.97
CA VAL A 380 4.36 -19.40 -4.82
C VAL A 380 5.34 -20.55 -5.10
N VAL A 381 4.89 -21.60 -5.77
CA VAL A 381 5.77 -22.71 -6.22
C VAL A 381 5.76 -22.82 -7.74
N TRP A 382 6.73 -23.52 -8.30
CA TRP A 382 6.80 -23.85 -9.72
C TRP A 382 7.28 -25.29 -9.91
N GLN A 383 6.99 -25.87 -11.07
CA GLN A 383 7.38 -27.23 -11.44
C GLN A 383 8.37 -27.21 -12.60
N GLU A 384 9.42 -28.02 -12.53
CA GLU A 384 10.30 -28.27 -13.68
C GLU A 384 9.50 -28.90 -14.83
N ASP A 385 9.82 -28.53 -16.08
CA ASP A 385 9.32 -29.24 -17.25
C ASP A 385 10.28 -30.39 -17.57
N PRO A 386 9.89 -31.66 -17.33
CA PRO A 386 10.78 -32.80 -17.57
C PRO A 386 11.20 -32.94 -19.04
N ARG A 387 10.52 -32.26 -19.98
CA ARG A 387 10.79 -32.33 -21.42
C ARG A 387 11.72 -31.23 -21.93
N ALA A 388 11.89 -30.13 -21.18
CA ALA A 388 12.76 -29.03 -21.58
C ALA A 388 14.25 -29.37 -21.37
N ASP A 389 14.57 -30.12 -20.33
CA ASP A 389 15.96 -30.52 -20.03
C ASP A 389 16.46 -31.65 -20.92
N ALA A 390 15.57 -32.54 -21.38
CA ALA A 390 15.93 -33.61 -22.32
C ALA A 390 16.37 -33.06 -23.70
N ALA A 391 15.75 -31.98 -24.18
CA ALA A 391 16.11 -31.34 -25.45
C ALA A 391 17.47 -30.61 -25.37
N SER A 392 17.81 -30.07 -24.21
CA SER A 392 19.10 -29.38 -23.96
C SER A 392 20.27 -30.36 -23.83
N ALA A 393 20.01 -31.59 -23.36
CA ALA A 393 21.02 -32.65 -23.24
C ALA A 393 21.34 -33.36 -24.57
N GLU A 394 20.43 -33.36 -25.55
CA GLU A 394 20.67 -33.93 -26.88
C GLU A 394 21.54 -33.03 -27.77
N ASP A 395 21.47 -31.70 -27.62
CA ASP A 395 22.21 -30.75 -28.48
C ASP A 395 23.71 -30.67 -28.13
N HIS A 396 24.10 -31.10 -26.92
CA HIS A 396 25.51 -31.22 -26.52
C HIS A 396 26.14 -32.60 -26.85
N ARG A 397 25.37 -33.53 -27.45
CA ARG A 397 25.86 -34.85 -27.88
C ARG A 397 25.96 -35.00 -29.40
N ARG A 398 25.81 -33.92 -30.17
CA ARG A 398 25.99 -33.92 -31.63
C ARG A 398 27.29 -33.26 -32.09
#